data_AF-A0A940BVH1-F1
#
_entry.id   AF-A0A940BVH1-F1
#
_cell.length_a   1.000
_cell.length_b   1.000
_cell.length_c   1.000
_cell.angle_alpha   90.00
_cell.angle_beta   90.00
_cell.angle_gamma   90.00
#
_symmetry.space_group_name_H-M   'P 1'
#
loop_
_entity.id
_entity.type
_entity.pdbx_description
1 polymer ?
#
loop_
_entity_poly.entity_id
_entity_poly.type
_entity_poly.pdbx_seq_one_letter_code
_entity_poly.pdbx_strand_id
1 'polypeptide(L)'
;MKKERKVLVGVLLVLLLLSVCIPQKVYAADYVGEISIVSDGSTKEAIWGVHSFLIYKNLTDKDQYVANTTVKPGSSITIGTYGNQNSGKGVYINLEAYYASNYGAYSSRVSLSKKITKKGLDKFKKAIDDNNKWTDTKNCAWFATTVWNKVVSEKYEVSAGKIATPATLSKNIKKKNNYKSKIALPKVNTTYRYKNKKATKCSASSKKNSWNSSWTN
;
A
#
# COMPACT_ATOMS: atom_id res chain seq x y z
N MET A 1 -65.29 12.11 -3.65
CA MET A 1 -64.36 12.29 -2.50
C MET A 1 -63.77 10.99 -1.91
N LYS A 2 -64.52 10.00 -1.38
CA LYS A 2 -63.91 8.80 -0.75
C LYS A 2 -63.32 7.77 -1.74
N LYS A 3 -63.90 7.63 -2.94
CA LYS A 3 -63.44 6.69 -3.97
C LYS A 3 -62.15 7.13 -4.65
N GLU A 4 -62.03 8.42 -4.96
CA GLU A 4 -60.86 9.02 -5.61
C GLU A 4 -59.61 9.00 -4.73
N ARG A 5 -59.75 9.20 -3.41
CA ARG A 5 -58.62 9.08 -2.47
C ARG A 5 -58.04 7.66 -2.38
N LYS A 6 -58.88 6.62 -2.52
CA LYS A 6 -58.40 5.22 -2.53
C LYS A 6 -57.64 4.88 -3.81
N VAL A 7 -58.07 5.42 -4.94
CA VAL A 7 -57.37 5.27 -6.23
C VAL A 7 -56.03 5.98 -6.18
N LEU A 8 -55.97 7.21 -5.65
CA LEU A 8 -54.73 7.98 -5.56
C LEU A 8 -53.68 7.32 -4.65
N VAL A 9 -54.11 6.77 -3.49
CA VAL A 9 -53.22 6.05 -2.56
C VAL A 9 -52.73 4.74 -3.17
N GLY A 10 -53.58 4.02 -3.90
CA GLY A 10 -53.19 2.79 -4.61
C GLY A 10 -52.14 3.04 -5.69
N VAL A 11 -52.31 4.10 -6.49
CA VAL A 11 -51.34 4.47 -7.55
C VAL A 11 -49.99 4.91 -6.95
N LEU A 12 -49.99 5.64 -5.83
CA LEU A 12 -48.76 6.06 -5.14
C LEU A 12 -47.98 4.86 -4.55
N LEU A 13 -48.69 3.87 -3.99
CA LEU A 13 -48.06 2.65 -3.47
C LEU A 13 -47.45 1.78 -4.58
N VAL A 14 -48.11 1.68 -5.73
CA VAL A 14 -47.57 0.96 -6.89
C VAL A 14 -46.33 1.67 -7.46
N LEU A 15 -46.32 3.00 -7.54
CA LEU A 15 -45.14 3.78 -7.97
C LEU A 15 -43.96 3.66 -6.98
N LEU A 16 -44.23 3.62 -5.67
CA LEU A 16 -43.20 3.38 -4.65
C LEU A 16 -42.62 1.96 -4.73
N LEU A 17 -43.44 0.95 -5.00
CA LEU A 17 -42.99 -0.44 -5.15
C LEU A 17 -42.21 -0.67 -6.46
N LEU A 18 -42.56 0.04 -7.55
CA LEU A 18 -41.80 -0.01 -8.81
C LEU A 18 -40.42 0.67 -8.72
N SER A 19 -40.25 1.62 -7.80
CA SER A 19 -38.96 2.29 -7.53
C SER A 19 -37.93 1.37 -6.86
N VAL A 20 -38.37 0.36 -6.11
CA VAL A 20 -37.47 -0.55 -5.35
C VAL A 20 -36.91 -1.70 -6.23
N CYS A 21 -37.49 -1.92 -7.41
CA CYS A 21 -37.14 -3.04 -8.29
C CYS A 21 -36.24 -2.66 -9.48
N ILE A 22 -35.55 -1.52 -9.44
CA ILE A 22 -34.49 -1.25 -10.43
C ILE A 22 -33.28 -2.10 -10.03
N PRO A 23 -32.88 -3.12 -10.82
CA PRO A 23 -31.64 -3.84 -10.56
C PRO A 23 -30.49 -2.83 -10.66
N GLN A 24 -29.85 -2.52 -9.52
CA GLN A 24 -28.61 -1.75 -9.54
C GLN A 24 -27.61 -2.56 -10.36
N LYS A 25 -27.21 -2.05 -11.54
CA LYS A 25 -26.08 -2.60 -12.29
C LYS A 25 -24.85 -2.52 -11.39
N VAL A 26 -24.51 -3.62 -10.74
CA VAL A 26 -23.22 -3.79 -10.07
C VAL A 26 -22.19 -3.99 -11.18
N TYR A 27 -21.63 -2.91 -11.68
CA TYR A 27 -20.47 -2.99 -12.56
C TYR A 27 -19.33 -3.63 -11.76
N ALA A 28 -18.70 -4.68 -12.32
CA ALA A 28 -17.46 -5.19 -11.77
C ALA A 28 -16.48 -4.02 -11.63
N ALA A 29 -15.88 -3.85 -10.46
CA ALA A 29 -14.96 -2.74 -10.25
C ALA A 29 -13.75 -2.90 -11.18
N ASP A 30 -13.53 -1.94 -12.08
CA ASP A 30 -12.33 -1.89 -12.93
C ASP A 30 -11.11 -1.58 -12.06
N TYR A 31 -10.46 -2.65 -11.61
CA TYR A 31 -9.22 -2.60 -10.86
C TYR A 31 -8.06 -2.28 -11.79
N VAL A 32 -7.32 -1.21 -11.48
CA VAL A 32 -6.16 -0.78 -12.27
C VAL A 32 -4.84 -1.26 -11.66
N GLY A 33 -4.88 -1.78 -10.44
CA GLY A 33 -3.70 -2.28 -9.76
C GLY A 33 -4.01 -3.05 -8.50
N GLU A 34 -2.99 -3.63 -7.91
CA GLU A 34 -3.01 -4.21 -6.57
C GLU A 34 -1.94 -3.54 -5.72
N ILE A 35 -2.31 -3.12 -4.52
CA ILE A 35 -1.34 -2.69 -3.51
C ILE A 35 -1.15 -3.79 -2.48
N SER A 36 0.06 -3.93 -1.96
CA SER A 36 0.34 -4.78 -0.82
C SER A 36 1.05 -4.00 0.27
N ILE A 37 0.58 -4.07 1.50
CA ILE A 37 1.38 -3.68 2.67
C ILE A 37 2.21 -4.88 3.12
N VAL A 38 3.51 -4.67 3.30
CA VAL A 38 4.49 -5.71 3.63
C VAL A 38 5.23 -5.31 4.89
N SER A 39 5.44 -6.27 5.79
CA SER A 39 6.29 -6.08 6.96
C SER A 39 7.10 -7.32 7.26
N ASP A 40 8.42 -7.17 7.38
CA ASP A 40 9.26 -8.14 8.08
C ASP A 40 9.43 -7.69 9.53
N GLY A 41 8.74 -8.39 10.41
CA GLY A 41 8.74 -8.14 11.85
C GLY A 41 9.68 -9.04 12.64
N SER A 42 10.61 -9.74 11.99
CA SER A 42 11.59 -10.59 12.69
C SER A 42 12.38 -9.77 13.70
N THR A 43 12.34 -10.19 14.96
CA THR A 43 13.10 -9.54 16.05
C THR A 43 14.47 -10.14 16.26
N LYS A 44 14.83 -11.19 15.49
CA LYS A 44 16.15 -11.82 15.55
C LYS A 44 17.28 -10.86 15.15
N GLU A 45 16.96 -9.89 14.31
CA GLU A 45 17.93 -8.99 13.68
C GLU A 45 17.73 -7.52 14.11
N ALA A 46 16.55 -7.17 14.65
CA ALA A 46 16.26 -5.85 15.21
C ALA A 46 15.10 -5.91 16.21
N ILE A 47 15.26 -5.36 17.41
CA ILE A 47 14.24 -5.45 18.48
C ILE A 47 12.86 -4.90 18.08
N TRP A 48 12.81 -3.95 17.14
CA TRP A 48 11.59 -3.33 16.63
C TRP A 48 11.06 -3.97 15.34
N GLY A 49 11.69 -5.05 14.87
CA GLY A 49 11.48 -5.62 13.55
C GLY A 49 12.30 -4.91 12.47
N VAL A 50 12.28 -5.49 11.28
CA VAL A 50 13.26 -5.22 10.22
C VAL A 50 12.88 -4.01 9.36
N HIS A 51 11.77 -4.11 8.63
CA HIS A 51 11.34 -3.08 7.68
C HIS A 51 9.89 -3.30 7.27
N SER A 52 9.25 -2.21 6.88
CA SER A 52 7.90 -2.24 6.31
C SER A 52 7.83 -1.35 5.09
N PHE A 53 7.10 -1.80 4.07
CA PHE A 53 7.04 -1.16 2.78
C PHE A 53 5.76 -1.56 2.04
N LEU A 54 5.59 -0.99 0.85
CA LEU A 54 4.46 -1.24 -0.02
C LEU A 54 4.92 -1.87 -1.33
N ILE A 55 4.04 -2.63 -1.94
CA ILE A 55 4.16 -3.08 -3.33
C ILE A 55 3.00 -2.47 -4.09
N TYR A 56 3.26 -2.00 -5.32
CA TYR A 56 2.21 -1.74 -6.30
C TYR A 56 2.43 -2.64 -7.51
N LYS A 57 1.39 -3.38 -7.92
CA LYS A 57 1.32 -4.17 -9.14
C LYS A 57 0.36 -3.52 -10.12
N ASN A 58 0.82 -3.32 -11.35
CA ASN A 58 -0.04 -2.89 -12.45
C ASN A 58 -0.86 -4.10 -12.97
N LEU A 59 -2.19 -3.97 -12.94
CA LEU A 59 -3.10 -5.02 -13.42
C LEU A 59 -3.70 -4.71 -14.80
N THR A 60 -3.32 -3.59 -15.40
CA THR A 60 -3.79 -3.17 -16.72
C THR A 60 -2.84 -3.62 -17.83
N ASP A 61 -3.31 -3.50 -19.06
CA ASP A 61 -2.58 -3.72 -20.33
C ASP A 61 -1.77 -2.49 -20.80
N LYS A 62 -1.86 -1.38 -20.05
CA LYS A 62 -1.15 -0.13 -20.31
C LYS A 62 -0.21 0.25 -19.18
N ASP A 63 0.75 1.11 -19.49
CA ASP A 63 1.66 1.67 -18.49
C ASP A 63 0.89 2.45 -17.41
N GLN A 64 1.32 2.29 -16.16
CA GLN A 64 0.84 3.07 -15.01
C GLN A 64 1.98 3.89 -14.42
N TYR A 65 1.71 5.15 -14.08
CA TYR A 65 2.73 6.05 -13.53
C TYR A 65 2.59 6.16 -12.02
N VAL A 66 3.50 5.59 -11.22
CA VAL A 66 3.42 5.58 -9.75
C VAL A 66 4.73 6.08 -9.14
N ALA A 67 4.63 7.03 -8.20
CA ALA A 67 5.79 7.70 -7.59
C ALA A 67 6.79 8.24 -8.64
N ASN A 68 6.26 8.81 -9.73
CA ASN A 68 7.02 9.26 -10.90
C ASN A 68 7.89 8.19 -11.61
N THR A 69 7.47 6.93 -11.54
CA THR A 69 8.07 5.83 -12.30
C THR A 69 7.03 5.12 -13.14
N THR A 70 7.43 4.68 -14.33
CA THR A 70 6.61 3.83 -15.19
C THR A 70 6.59 2.40 -14.65
N VAL A 71 5.38 1.88 -14.41
CA VAL A 71 5.12 0.49 -14.06
C VAL A 71 4.42 -0.17 -15.23
N LYS A 72 5.16 -1.02 -15.95
CA LYS A 72 4.68 -1.73 -17.14
C LYS A 72 3.52 -2.69 -16.81
N PRO A 73 2.70 -3.09 -17.81
CA PRO A 73 1.67 -4.12 -17.65
C PRO A 73 2.19 -5.36 -16.91
N GLY A 74 1.41 -5.85 -15.94
CA GLY A 74 1.72 -7.03 -15.13
C GLY A 74 2.91 -6.91 -14.17
N SER A 75 3.67 -5.81 -14.22
CA SER A 75 4.87 -5.59 -13.42
C SER A 75 4.54 -4.94 -12.06
N SER A 76 5.49 -5.03 -11.13
CA SER A 76 5.38 -4.43 -9.81
C SER A 76 6.59 -3.61 -9.43
N ILE A 77 6.40 -2.66 -8.52
CA ILE A 77 7.46 -1.90 -7.86
C ILE A 77 7.31 -2.01 -6.33
N THR A 78 8.42 -1.82 -5.61
CA THR A 78 8.41 -1.65 -4.14
C THR A 78 8.57 -0.17 -3.78
N ILE A 79 7.94 0.26 -2.69
CA ILE A 79 7.93 1.66 -2.23
C ILE A 79 7.99 1.68 -0.70
N GLY A 80 9.03 2.29 -0.14
CA GLY A 80 9.16 2.43 1.32
C GLY A 80 10.06 3.60 1.69
N THR A 81 10.15 3.91 2.97
CA THR A 81 10.98 5.03 3.45
C THR A 81 12.22 4.53 4.18
N TYR A 82 13.34 5.23 3.97
CA TYR A 82 14.62 4.93 4.61
C TYR A 82 15.21 6.18 5.26
N GLY A 83 15.85 5.98 6.42
CA GLY A 83 16.54 7.03 7.18
C GLY A 83 18.06 7.06 6.97
N ASN A 84 18.62 6.11 6.24
CA ASN A 84 20.04 5.77 6.32
C ASN A 84 20.69 5.54 4.94
N GLN A 85 20.12 6.13 3.89
CA GLN A 85 20.63 6.00 2.53
C GLN A 85 21.56 7.16 2.19
N ASN A 86 22.63 6.89 1.44
CA ASN A 86 23.60 7.91 0.99
C ASN A 86 22.92 9.03 0.20
N SER A 87 21.89 8.69 -0.56
CA SER A 87 21.11 9.67 -1.30
C SER A 87 20.19 10.50 -0.40
N GLY A 88 20.11 10.27 0.92
CA GLY A 88 19.36 11.03 1.92
C GLY A 88 18.08 10.35 2.42
N LYS A 89 17.46 10.90 3.46
CA LYS A 89 16.24 10.33 4.07
C LYS A 89 14.99 10.52 3.16
N GLY A 90 14.01 9.61 3.23
CA GLY A 90 12.73 9.74 2.52
C GLY A 90 12.27 8.47 1.79
N VAL A 91 11.38 8.64 0.80
CA VAL A 91 10.81 7.55 0.00
C VAL A 91 11.80 7.06 -1.08
N TYR A 92 11.86 5.74 -1.20
CA TYR A 92 12.63 5.02 -2.22
C TYR A 92 11.73 4.07 -2.98
N ILE A 93 12.09 3.82 -4.24
CA ILE A 93 11.40 2.91 -5.15
C ILE A 93 12.38 1.80 -5.54
N ASN A 94 11.90 0.56 -5.49
CA ASN A 94 12.65 -0.66 -5.83
C ASN A 94 13.80 -1.02 -4.90
N LEU A 95 14.03 -0.25 -3.83
CA LEU A 95 15.16 -0.49 -2.93
C LEU A 95 14.97 -1.78 -2.12
N GLU A 96 13.75 -2.08 -1.69
CA GLU A 96 13.43 -3.31 -0.98
C GLU A 96 13.63 -4.55 -1.87
N ALA A 97 13.16 -4.47 -3.10
CA ALA A 97 13.34 -5.52 -4.10
C ALA A 97 14.82 -5.76 -4.43
N TYR A 98 15.61 -4.68 -4.52
CA TYR A 98 17.05 -4.76 -4.70
C TYR A 98 17.73 -5.46 -3.53
N TYR A 99 17.42 -5.08 -2.29
CA TYR A 99 18.03 -5.70 -1.10
C TYR A 99 17.63 -7.16 -0.92
N ALA A 100 16.37 -7.51 -1.21
CA ALA A 100 15.94 -8.90 -1.16
C ALA A 100 16.71 -9.76 -2.18
N SER A 101 16.91 -9.25 -3.40
CA SER A 101 17.55 -10.01 -4.48
C SER A 101 19.07 -10.15 -4.28
N ASN A 102 19.75 -9.10 -3.81
CA ASN A 102 21.21 -9.08 -3.71
C ASN A 102 21.73 -9.54 -2.34
N TYR A 103 20.92 -9.42 -1.28
CA TYR A 103 21.37 -9.71 0.09
C TYR A 103 20.44 -10.63 0.88
N GLY A 104 19.37 -11.15 0.28
CA GLY A 104 18.42 -12.05 0.95
C GLY A 104 17.54 -11.37 2.01
N ALA A 105 17.42 -10.03 1.96
CA ALA A 105 16.66 -9.26 2.93
C ALA A 105 15.16 -9.61 2.94
N TYR A 106 14.51 -9.32 4.08
CA TYR A 106 13.06 -9.43 4.30
C TYR A 106 12.53 -10.86 4.12
N SER A 107 13.30 -11.87 4.56
CA SER A 107 12.99 -13.29 4.37
C SER A 107 11.78 -13.78 5.19
N SER A 108 11.42 -13.05 6.26
CA SER A 108 10.30 -13.35 7.15
C SER A 108 9.09 -12.44 6.94
N ARG A 109 9.06 -11.72 5.80
CA ARG A 109 8.00 -10.80 5.44
C ARG A 109 6.61 -11.45 5.41
N VAL A 110 5.63 -10.72 5.91
CA VAL A 110 4.19 -10.98 5.76
C VAL A 110 3.51 -9.81 5.07
N SER A 111 2.36 -10.07 4.44
CA SER A 111 1.67 -9.04 3.67
C SER A 111 0.16 -9.20 3.64
N LEU A 112 -0.52 -8.09 3.33
CA LEU A 112 -1.91 -8.05 2.87
C LEU A 112 -1.95 -7.39 1.50
N SER A 113 -2.78 -7.91 0.61
CA SER A 113 -3.00 -7.37 -0.74
C SER A 113 -4.42 -6.89 -0.93
N LYS A 114 -4.59 -5.81 -1.69
CA LYS A 114 -5.88 -5.30 -2.15
C LYS A 114 -5.80 -4.77 -3.58
N LYS A 115 -6.72 -5.24 -4.41
CA LYS A 115 -7.00 -4.63 -5.71
C LYS A 115 -7.63 -3.24 -5.50
N ILE A 116 -7.22 -2.29 -6.32
CA ILE A 116 -7.63 -0.89 -6.23
C ILE A 116 -8.11 -0.38 -7.59
N THR A 117 -9.17 0.42 -7.56
CA THR A 117 -9.68 1.14 -8.74
C THR A 117 -8.79 2.34 -9.06
N LYS A 118 -9.09 3.04 -10.16
CA LYS A 118 -8.40 4.29 -10.52
C LYS A 118 -8.40 5.32 -9.38
N LYS A 119 -9.53 5.52 -8.71
CA LYS A 119 -9.65 6.40 -7.53
C LYS A 119 -8.75 5.93 -6.38
N GLY A 120 -8.65 4.62 -6.14
CA GLY A 120 -7.74 4.06 -5.14
C GLY A 120 -6.27 4.31 -5.50
N LEU A 121 -5.92 4.19 -6.78
CA LEU A 121 -4.58 4.48 -7.28
C LEU A 121 -4.21 5.97 -7.10
N ASP A 122 -5.16 6.89 -7.34
CA ASP A 122 -4.89 8.32 -7.16
C ASP A 122 -4.71 8.67 -5.66
N LYS A 123 -5.50 8.05 -4.77
CA LYS A 123 -5.27 8.13 -3.32
C LYS A 123 -3.90 7.59 -2.91
N PHE A 124 -3.49 6.46 -3.49
CA PHE A 124 -2.19 5.84 -3.21
C PHE A 124 -1.04 6.77 -3.57
N LYS A 125 -1.05 7.34 -4.79
CA LYS A 125 -0.06 8.32 -5.25
C LYS A 125 -0.02 9.55 -4.35
N LYS A 126 -1.18 10.14 -4.07
CA LYS A 126 -1.28 11.30 -3.18
C LYS A 126 -0.75 11.00 -1.78
N ALA A 127 -1.05 9.83 -1.23
CA ALA A 127 -0.55 9.43 0.08
C ALA A 127 0.97 9.26 0.09
N ILE A 128 1.59 8.75 -0.98
CA ILE A 128 3.06 8.71 -1.11
C ILE A 128 3.64 10.14 -1.09
N ASP A 129 3.04 11.05 -1.85
CA ASP A 129 3.48 12.44 -1.96
C ASP A 129 3.41 13.17 -0.61
N ASP A 130 2.27 13.08 0.06
CA ASP A 130 1.99 13.78 1.31
C ASP A 130 2.87 13.25 2.47
N ASN A 131 3.35 12.00 2.36
CA ASN A 131 4.09 11.31 3.42
C ASN A 131 5.56 11.02 3.05
N ASN A 132 6.12 11.71 2.05
CA ASN A 132 7.54 11.63 1.73
C ASN A 132 8.42 12.37 2.74
N LYS A 133 8.44 11.87 3.97
CA LYS A 133 9.22 12.37 5.11
C LYS A 133 9.70 11.18 5.91
N TRP A 134 10.85 11.32 6.56
CA TRP A 134 11.38 10.29 7.45
C TRP A 134 11.91 10.93 8.72
N THR A 135 11.45 10.42 9.86
CA THR A 135 11.94 10.66 11.22
C THR A 135 11.80 9.36 11.99
N ASP A 136 12.34 9.26 13.21
CA ASP A 136 12.22 8.05 14.03
C ASP A 136 10.74 7.70 14.32
N THR A 137 9.89 8.73 14.44
CA THR A 137 8.43 8.58 14.60
C THR A 137 7.65 8.44 13.29
N LYS A 138 8.19 8.92 12.16
CA LYS A 138 7.65 8.79 10.80
C LYS A 138 8.53 7.84 9.99
N ASN A 139 8.74 6.65 10.52
CA ASN A 139 9.61 5.62 9.97
C ASN A 139 8.91 4.78 8.88
N CYS A 140 9.52 3.66 8.50
CA CYS A 140 9.02 2.75 7.45
C CYS A 140 7.67 2.12 7.79
N ALA A 141 7.47 1.67 9.03
CA ALA A 141 6.21 1.09 9.50
C ALA A 141 5.09 2.12 9.55
N TRP A 142 5.40 3.34 10.00
CA TRP A 142 4.45 4.46 9.96
C TRP A 142 4.04 4.76 8.53
N PHE A 143 5.02 4.97 7.63
CA PHE A 143 4.77 5.29 6.22
C PHE A 143 3.89 4.23 5.54
N ALA A 144 4.28 2.95 5.63
CA ALA A 144 3.56 1.86 4.98
C ALA A 144 2.11 1.76 5.48
N THR A 145 1.90 1.90 6.79
CA THR A 145 0.56 1.86 7.41
C THR A 145 -0.28 3.07 7.02
N THR A 146 0.29 4.28 7.08
CA THR A 146 -0.41 5.51 6.72
C THR A 146 -0.88 5.50 5.27
N VAL A 147 0.01 5.12 4.34
CA VAL A 147 -0.33 5.06 2.92
C VAL A 147 -1.36 3.95 2.64
N TRP A 148 -1.20 2.76 3.24
CA TRP A 148 -2.19 1.68 3.11
C TRP A 148 -3.58 2.09 3.59
N ASN A 149 -3.69 2.60 4.83
CA ASN A 149 -4.97 2.97 5.43
C ASN A 149 -5.65 4.14 4.69
N LYS A 150 -4.91 5.02 4.02
CA LYS A 150 -5.50 6.08 3.18
C LYS A 150 -6.21 5.55 1.92
N VAL A 151 -5.88 4.35 1.47
CA VAL A 151 -6.38 3.78 0.21
C VAL A 151 -7.48 2.76 0.44
N VAL A 152 -7.32 1.90 1.44
CA VAL A 152 -8.29 0.83 1.73
C VAL A 152 -9.48 1.36 2.52
N SER A 153 -10.58 0.59 2.54
CA SER A 153 -11.69 0.87 3.45
C SER A 153 -11.34 0.46 4.88
N GLU A 154 -11.93 1.11 5.87
CA GLU A 154 -11.70 0.92 7.31
C GLU A 154 -11.56 -0.55 7.77
N LYS A 155 -12.43 -1.45 7.30
CA LYS A 155 -12.36 -2.89 7.63
C LYS A 155 -11.02 -3.58 7.27
N TYR A 156 -10.26 -3.03 6.33
CA TYR A 156 -8.96 -3.55 5.89
C TYR A 156 -7.78 -2.78 6.46
N GLU A 157 -8.03 -1.76 7.26
CA GLU A 157 -6.97 -1.04 7.94
C GLU A 157 -6.21 -1.97 8.90
N VAL A 158 -4.94 -1.62 9.07
CA VAL A 158 -4.02 -2.25 10.02
C VAL A 158 -3.32 -1.17 10.82
N SER A 159 -2.80 -1.55 11.98
CA SER A 159 -2.05 -0.64 12.86
C SER A 159 -0.62 -1.14 13.03
N ALA A 160 0.33 -0.23 13.01
CA ALA A 160 1.72 -0.47 13.40
C ALA A 160 1.97 -0.29 14.90
N GLY A 161 0.92 -0.06 15.71
CA GLY A 161 1.03 0.24 17.15
C GLY A 161 1.06 1.74 17.46
N LYS A 162 1.07 2.08 18.76
CA LYS A 162 1.24 3.47 19.23
C LYS A 162 2.60 4.03 18.81
N ILE A 163 3.63 3.20 18.92
CA ILE A 163 4.95 3.40 18.31
C ILE A 163 4.99 2.51 17.08
N ALA A 164 5.04 3.12 15.90
CA ALA A 164 4.99 2.39 14.64
C ALA A 164 6.24 1.53 14.47
N THR A 165 6.08 0.21 14.48
CA THR A 165 7.20 -0.75 14.39
C THR A 165 6.88 -1.86 13.39
N PRO A 166 7.86 -2.33 12.60
CA PRO A 166 7.66 -3.48 11.72
C PRO A 166 7.20 -4.74 12.44
N ALA A 167 7.70 -5.00 13.66
CA ALA A 167 7.27 -6.13 14.50
C ALA A 167 5.77 -6.08 14.81
N THR A 168 5.28 -4.93 15.28
CA THR A 168 3.85 -4.78 15.61
C THR A 168 2.97 -4.82 14.36
N LEU A 169 3.39 -4.17 13.28
CA LEU A 169 2.68 -4.23 12.00
C LEU A 169 2.60 -5.68 11.48
N SER A 170 3.71 -6.43 11.52
CA SER A 170 3.77 -7.84 11.12
C SER A 170 2.81 -8.69 11.96
N LYS A 171 2.81 -8.51 13.28
CA LYS A 171 1.87 -9.19 14.20
C LYS A 171 0.41 -8.89 13.83
N ASN A 172 0.09 -7.64 13.53
CA ASN A 172 -1.28 -7.25 13.20
C ASN A 172 -1.71 -7.68 11.78
N ILE A 173 -0.78 -7.74 10.82
CA ILE A 173 -1.02 -8.36 9.51
C ILE A 173 -1.40 -9.85 9.69
N LYS A 174 -0.65 -10.59 10.50
CA LYS A 174 -0.89 -12.02 10.76
C LYS A 174 -2.25 -12.33 11.41
N LYS A 175 -2.89 -11.35 12.06
CA LYS A 175 -4.25 -11.49 12.62
C LYS A 175 -5.34 -11.47 11.56
N LYS A 176 -5.07 -10.98 10.35
CA LYS A 176 -6.04 -10.95 9.25
C LYS A 176 -6.02 -12.30 8.55
N ASN A 177 -7.19 -12.91 8.35
CA ASN A 177 -7.34 -14.25 7.77
C ASN A 177 -6.69 -14.46 6.39
N ASN A 178 -6.56 -13.40 5.58
CA ASN A 178 -6.06 -13.45 4.21
C ASN A 178 -4.60 -13.00 4.06
N TYR A 179 -3.84 -12.94 5.16
CA TYR A 179 -2.43 -12.60 5.09
C TYR A 179 -1.64 -13.63 4.28
N LYS A 180 -0.52 -13.20 3.71
CA LYS A 180 0.43 -14.06 3.01
C LYS A 180 1.80 -13.96 3.65
N SER A 181 2.52 -15.08 3.67
CA SER A 181 3.93 -15.14 4.03
C SER A 181 4.76 -15.13 2.76
N LYS A 182 5.92 -14.46 2.79
CA LYS A 182 6.92 -14.49 1.71
C LYS A 182 6.36 -14.12 0.33
N ILE A 183 5.54 -13.08 0.24
CA ILE A 183 5.07 -12.55 -1.06
C ILE A 183 6.27 -12.30 -1.98
N ALA A 184 6.13 -12.64 -3.27
CA ALA A 184 7.19 -12.41 -4.24
C ALA A 184 7.48 -10.92 -4.38
N LEU A 185 8.75 -10.56 -4.41
CA LEU A 185 9.20 -9.20 -4.69
C LEU A 185 9.60 -9.10 -6.17
N PRO A 186 9.38 -7.96 -6.82
CA PRO A 186 9.75 -7.79 -8.23
C PRO A 186 11.26 -7.92 -8.40
N LYS A 187 11.69 -8.45 -9.56
CA LYS A 187 13.09 -8.37 -9.98
C LYS A 187 13.34 -6.97 -10.53
N VAL A 188 14.34 -6.28 -10.00
CA VAL A 188 14.63 -4.89 -10.33
C VAL A 188 16.12 -4.72 -10.60
N ASN A 189 16.45 -3.88 -11.58
CA ASN A 189 17.83 -3.51 -11.92
C ASN A 189 18.17 -2.06 -11.54
N THR A 190 17.15 -1.28 -11.17
CA THR A 190 17.29 0.17 -10.91
C THR A 190 16.47 0.55 -9.69
N THR A 191 17.09 1.33 -8.82
CA THR A 191 16.47 1.95 -7.64
C THR A 191 16.38 3.46 -7.81
N TYR A 192 15.36 4.07 -7.20
CA TYR A 192 15.13 5.50 -7.29
C TYR A 192 14.90 6.11 -5.91
N ARG A 193 15.42 7.33 -5.70
CA ARG A 193 14.98 8.20 -4.62
C ARG A 193 13.83 9.05 -5.12
N TYR A 194 12.74 9.08 -4.37
CA TYR A 194 11.61 9.97 -4.63
C TYR A 194 11.75 11.24 -3.80
N LYS A 195 11.83 12.40 -4.44
CA LYS A 195 11.93 13.72 -3.78
C LYS A 195 11.36 14.80 -4.68
N ASN A 196 10.64 15.77 -4.11
CA ASN A 196 10.09 16.92 -4.84
C ASN A 196 9.27 16.50 -6.08
N LYS A 197 8.44 15.46 -5.94
CA LYS A 197 7.66 14.87 -7.03
C LYS A 197 8.50 14.41 -8.22
N LYS A 198 9.74 13.96 -7.98
CA LYS A 198 10.65 13.40 -8.98
C LYS A 198 11.26 12.10 -8.46
N ALA A 199 11.33 11.10 -9.33
CA ALA A 199 12.11 9.89 -9.09
C ALA A 199 13.47 10.04 -9.77
N THR A 200 14.54 10.06 -8.99
CA THR A 200 15.91 10.15 -9.50
C THR A 200 16.60 8.83 -9.25
N LYS A 201 17.26 8.26 -10.26
CA LYS A 201 18.05 7.04 -10.10
C LYS A 201 19.06 7.23 -8.97
N CYS A 202 19.18 6.24 -8.10
CA CYS A 202 20.14 6.26 -7.01
C CYS A 202 20.80 4.89 -6.88
N SER A 203 22.04 4.88 -6.39
CA SER A 203 22.70 3.65 -5.97
C SER A 203 22.14 3.20 -4.62
N ALA A 204 21.80 1.92 -4.50
CA ALA A 204 21.59 1.30 -3.20
C ALA A 204 22.92 1.28 -2.42
N SER A 205 22.90 1.54 -1.12
CA SER A 205 24.11 1.35 -0.30
C SER A 205 24.50 -0.13 -0.29
N SER A 206 25.80 -0.42 -0.41
CA SER A 206 26.35 -1.79 -0.41
C SER A 206 26.34 -2.47 0.96
N LYS A 207 25.95 -1.74 2.01
CA LYS A 207 25.98 -2.26 3.38
C LYS A 207 24.79 -3.19 3.58
N LYS A 208 25.08 -4.49 3.74
CA LYS A 208 24.20 -5.54 4.26
C LYS A 208 23.51 -5.13 5.57
N ASN A 209 24.05 -4.12 6.27
CA ASN A 209 23.61 -3.64 7.56
C ASN A 209 23.04 -2.21 7.51
N SER A 210 21.76 -2.09 7.17
CA SER A 210 20.93 -0.96 7.61
C SER A 210 20.26 -1.19 8.97
N TRP A 211 20.49 -2.37 9.58
CA TRP A 211 19.72 -2.96 10.67
C TRP A 211 19.51 -2.09 11.93
N ASN A 212 20.41 -1.14 12.21
CA ASN A 212 20.26 -0.25 13.38
C ASN A 212 19.82 1.18 13.04
N SER A 213 20.06 1.65 11.82
CA SER A 213 19.91 3.08 11.50
C SER A 213 18.49 3.54 11.15
N SER A 214 17.48 2.67 11.25
CA SER A 214 16.08 3.11 11.24
C SER A 214 15.60 3.61 12.61
N TRP A 215 16.42 3.47 13.66
CA TRP A 215 16.13 3.93 15.03
C TRP A 215 17.31 4.60 15.75
N THR A 216 18.53 4.49 15.23
CA THR A 216 19.69 5.13 15.83
C THR A 216 20.29 6.10 14.82
N ASN A 217 20.22 7.39 15.15
CA ASN A 217 21.21 8.35 14.68
C ASN A 217 22.62 7.81 14.94
#